data_AF-A0A380WCQ7-F1
#
_entry.id   AF-A0A380WCQ7-F1
#
_cell.length_a   1.000
_cell.length_b   1.000
_cell.length_c   1.000
_cell.angle_alpha   90.00
_cell.angle_beta   90.00
_cell.angle_gamma   90.00
#
_symmetry.space_group_name_H-M   'P 1'
#
loop_
_entity.id
_entity.type
_entity.pdbx_description
1 polymer ?
#
loop_
_entity_poly.entity_id
_entity_poly.type
_entity_poly.pdbx_seq_one_letter_code
_entity_poly.pdbx_strand_id
1 'polypeptide(L)'
;MEESSKSPQRRFPPPWTAERPNADTYAVKDANGVTVAVVPCRDDLKGVPFYHSYLTSDEARRIAKAITRIPEFLQQRHGFHPRGASPHRWSRLRPFHVALKDDYIRGRWDWIDAVCKMNRIPFDGTGERIQREGCWCVFEFAVQLEAIQFWAEFEGRWLVGEEFIFPDQPANLPPLKKPNWKSKPGRG
;
A
#
# COMPACT_ATOMS: atom_id res chain seq x y z
N MET A 1 -26.61 16.68 20.42
CA MET A 1 -25.96 17.32 19.26
C MET A 1 -24.81 16.42 18.88
N GLU A 2 -25.03 15.55 17.90
CA GLU A 2 -24.08 14.50 17.51
C GLU A 2 -23.43 14.95 16.20
N GLU A 3 -22.23 15.50 16.32
CA GLU A 3 -21.50 16.07 15.19
C GLU A 3 -20.88 14.92 14.39
N SER A 4 -21.62 14.47 13.39
CA SER A 4 -21.17 13.52 12.36
C SER A 4 -19.90 14.07 11.72
N SER A 5 -18.75 13.53 12.10
CA SER A 5 -17.45 13.86 11.51
C SER A 5 -17.41 13.34 10.08
N LYS A 6 -17.93 14.15 9.14
CA LYS A 6 -17.75 13.94 7.71
C LYS A 6 -16.26 13.81 7.44
N SER A 7 -15.82 12.60 7.10
CA SER A 7 -14.46 12.37 6.60
C SER A 7 -14.21 13.40 5.48
N PRO A 8 -13.06 14.09 5.46
CA PRO A 8 -12.83 15.15 4.49
C PRO A 8 -13.03 14.59 3.09
N GLN A 9 -14.01 15.15 2.38
CA GLN A 9 -14.36 14.77 1.02
C GLN A 9 -13.09 14.85 0.18
N ARG A 10 -12.67 13.73 -0.42
CA ARG A 10 -11.45 13.67 -1.24
C ARG A 10 -11.54 14.75 -2.32
N ARG A 11 -10.61 15.69 -2.30
CA ARG A 11 -10.59 16.81 -3.27
C ARG A 11 -10.44 16.34 -4.72
N PHE A 12 -9.82 15.17 -4.93
CA PHE A 12 -9.58 14.57 -6.23
C PHE A 12 -10.03 13.10 -6.20
N PRO A 13 -11.26 12.79 -6.59
CA PRO A 13 -11.77 11.43 -6.53
C PRO A 13 -11.00 10.47 -7.46
N PRO A 14 -10.74 9.22 -7.02
CA PRO A 14 -10.29 8.15 -7.91
C PRO A 14 -11.40 7.75 -8.90
N PRO A 15 -11.06 7.11 -10.04
CA PRO A 15 -9.72 6.80 -10.53
C PRO A 15 -9.05 8.03 -11.15
N TRP A 16 -7.71 8.09 -11.05
CA TRP A 16 -6.95 9.06 -11.84
C TRP A 16 -6.46 8.38 -13.12
N THR A 17 -6.45 9.12 -14.22
CA THR A 17 -6.03 8.64 -15.55
C THR A 17 -4.91 9.51 -16.11
N ALA A 18 -4.01 8.90 -16.87
CA ALA A 18 -2.95 9.61 -17.58
C ALA A 18 -3.33 9.70 -19.06
N GLU A 19 -3.42 10.92 -19.57
CA GLU A 19 -3.72 11.24 -20.96
C GLU A 19 -2.50 11.90 -21.61
N ARG A 20 -2.38 11.76 -22.93
CA ARG A 20 -1.37 12.45 -23.72
C ARG A 20 -2.05 13.50 -24.60
N PRO A 21 -2.27 14.73 -24.08
CA PRO A 21 -2.96 15.78 -24.84
C PRO A 21 -2.15 16.28 -26.03
N ASN A 22 -0.82 16.23 -25.97
CA ASN A 22 0.06 16.61 -27.07
C ASN A 22 1.36 15.78 -27.06
N ALA A 23 2.23 15.97 -28.06
CA ALA A 23 3.49 15.24 -28.15
C ALA A 23 4.43 15.50 -26.96
N ASP A 24 4.36 16.69 -26.37
CA ASP A 24 5.35 17.19 -25.43
C ASP A 24 4.90 17.09 -23.97
N THR A 25 3.75 16.49 -23.68
CA THR A 25 3.19 16.53 -22.32
C THR A 25 2.26 15.37 -22.05
N TYR A 26 2.34 14.85 -20.83
CA TYR A 26 1.32 13.98 -20.24
C TYR A 26 0.53 14.75 -19.19
N ALA A 27 -0.80 14.62 -19.20
CA ALA A 27 -1.67 15.20 -18.19
C ALA A 27 -2.29 14.07 -17.36
N VAL A 28 -2.36 14.25 -16.05
CA VAL A 28 -3.06 13.35 -15.13
C VAL A 28 -4.35 14.02 -14.71
N LYS A 29 -5.48 13.34 -14.91
CA LYS A 29 -6.81 13.82 -14.54
C LYS A 29 -7.44 12.94 -13.48
N ASP A 30 -8.30 13.51 -12.65
CA ASP A 30 -9.14 12.76 -11.72
C ASP A 30 -10.42 12.22 -12.39
N ALA A 31 -11.29 11.57 -11.61
CA ALA A 31 -12.54 11.00 -12.11
C ALA A 31 -13.54 12.04 -12.64
N ASN A 32 -13.40 13.31 -12.23
CA ASN A 32 -14.23 14.41 -12.67
C ASN A 32 -13.61 15.15 -13.87
N GLY A 33 -12.44 14.72 -14.36
CA GLY A 33 -11.72 15.35 -15.46
C GLY A 33 -10.85 16.54 -15.04
N VAL A 34 -10.67 16.80 -13.74
CA VAL A 34 -9.81 17.87 -13.23
C VAL A 34 -8.36 17.48 -13.40
N THR A 35 -7.55 18.34 -14.03
CA THR A 35 -6.11 18.12 -14.19
C THR A 35 -5.40 18.25 -12.85
N VAL A 36 -4.88 17.13 -12.33
CA VAL A 36 -4.16 17.04 -11.05
C VAL A 36 -2.67 17.33 -11.23
N ALA A 37 -2.09 16.89 -12.35
CA ALA A 37 -0.67 17.09 -12.65
C ALA A 37 -0.41 17.16 -14.16
N VAL A 38 0.65 17.85 -14.54
CA VAL A 38 1.14 17.95 -15.92
C VAL A 38 2.62 17.61 -15.91
N VAL A 39 3.01 16.62 -16.71
CA VAL A 39 4.39 16.12 -16.81
C VAL A 39 4.92 16.44 -18.21
N PRO A 40 5.71 17.51 -18.38
CA PRO A 40 6.27 17.87 -19.68
C PRO A 40 7.41 16.93 -20.07
N CYS A 41 7.54 16.68 -21.37
CA CYS A 41 8.65 15.96 -21.98
C CYS A 41 9.08 16.66 -23.29
N ARG A 42 10.35 16.51 -23.65
CA ARG A 42 10.92 17.09 -24.87
C ARG A 42 11.80 16.06 -25.55
N ASP A 43 11.21 15.29 -26.47
CA ASP A 43 11.98 14.29 -27.23
C ASP A 43 12.84 14.94 -28.34
N ASP A 44 12.47 16.15 -28.78
CA ASP A 44 13.13 16.95 -29.81
C ASP A 44 14.52 17.46 -29.40
N LEU A 45 14.77 17.61 -28.10
CA LEU A 45 16.05 18.10 -27.58
C LEU A 45 17.12 17.00 -27.49
N LYS A 46 16.83 15.75 -27.90
CA LYS A 46 17.80 14.64 -27.89
C LYS A 46 19.03 14.99 -28.74
N GLY A 47 20.17 15.18 -28.08
CA GLY A 47 21.45 15.49 -28.71
C GLY A 47 21.90 16.96 -28.55
N VAL A 48 21.08 17.81 -27.92
CA VAL A 48 21.45 19.19 -27.59
C VAL A 48 22.18 19.22 -26.23
N PRO A 49 23.20 20.09 -26.04
CA PRO A 49 23.80 20.31 -24.72
C PRO A 49 22.74 20.65 -23.67
N PHE A 50 22.88 20.13 -22.45
CA PHE A 50 21.91 20.27 -21.33
C PHE A 50 20.57 19.53 -21.48
N TYR A 51 20.44 18.61 -22.44
CA TYR A 51 19.26 17.74 -22.61
C TYR A 51 18.84 17.00 -21.33
N HIS A 52 19.79 16.65 -20.46
CA HIS A 52 19.53 15.91 -19.21
C HIS A 52 18.59 16.63 -18.22
N SER A 53 18.32 17.92 -18.42
CA SER A 53 17.37 18.68 -17.62
C SER A 53 15.90 18.44 -18.03
N TYR A 54 15.63 17.71 -19.11
CA TYR A 54 14.30 17.43 -19.62
C TYR A 54 14.00 15.93 -19.62
N LEU A 55 12.72 15.59 -19.39
CA LEU A 55 12.24 14.22 -19.46
C LEU A 55 12.04 13.79 -20.92
N THR A 56 12.41 12.55 -21.22
CA THR A 56 11.90 11.85 -22.41
C THR A 56 10.41 11.55 -22.29
N SER A 57 9.74 11.30 -23.41
CA SER A 57 8.33 10.86 -23.40
C SER A 57 8.12 9.59 -22.59
N ASP A 58 9.05 8.63 -22.61
CA ASP A 58 8.89 7.40 -21.82
C ASP A 58 9.04 7.63 -20.30
N GLU A 59 9.97 8.49 -19.89
CA GLU A 59 10.12 8.86 -18.48
C GLU A 59 8.89 9.63 -17.98
N ALA A 60 8.42 10.62 -18.75
CA ALA A 60 7.22 11.37 -18.42
C ALA A 60 5.98 10.45 -18.34
N ARG A 61 5.85 9.50 -19.26
CA ARG A 61 4.78 8.47 -19.23
C ARG A 61 4.85 7.62 -17.97
N ARG A 62 6.05 7.17 -17.56
CA ARG A 62 6.25 6.36 -16.35
C ARG A 62 5.89 7.16 -15.08
N ILE A 63 6.30 8.41 -15.00
CA ILE A 63 5.97 9.31 -13.89
C ILE A 63 4.46 9.57 -13.85
N ALA A 64 3.83 9.93 -14.98
CA ALA A 64 2.39 10.15 -15.06
C ALA A 64 1.60 8.91 -14.59
N LYS A 65 1.99 7.70 -15.04
CA LYS A 65 1.40 6.43 -14.55
C LYS A 65 1.64 6.15 -13.07
N ALA A 66 2.71 6.66 -12.47
CA ALA A 66 2.91 6.53 -11.03
C ALA A 66 1.95 7.46 -10.27
N ILE A 67 1.78 8.70 -10.74
CA ILE A 67 0.87 9.69 -10.16
C ILE A 67 -0.57 9.18 -10.16
N THR A 68 -1.03 8.49 -11.22
CA THR A 68 -2.40 7.95 -11.26
C THR A 68 -2.73 6.96 -10.13
N ARG A 69 -1.71 6.39 -9.48
CA ARG A 69 -1.87 5.42 -8.37
C ARG A 69 -1.87 6.08 -6.99
N ILE A 70 -1.57 7.38 -6.90
CA ILE A 70 -1.59 8.14 -5.63
C ILE A 70 -2.91 7.99 -4.87
N PRO A 71 -4.10 8.02 -5.51
CA PRO A 71 -5.35 7.78 -4.78
C PRO A 71 -5.38 6.44 -4.05
N GLU A 72 -4.83 5.38 -4.65
CA GLU A 72 -4.75 4.05 -4.04
C GLU A 72 -3.90 4.09 -2.76
N PHE A 73 -2.79 4.85 -2.78
CA PHE A 73 -1.88 5.01 -1.64
C PHE A 73 -2.45 5.93 -0.55
N LEU A 74 -3.18 6.97 -0.94
CA LEU A 74 -3.77 7.93 -0.01
C LEU A 74 -5.10 7.46 0.57
N GLN A 75 -5.73 6.43 0.01
CA GLN A 75 -6.98 5.85 0.50
C GLN A 75 -6.84 5.31 1.91
N GLN A 76 -7.29 6.11 2.89
CA GLN A 76 -7.70 5.56 4.16
C GLN A 76 -8.86 4.59 3.91
N ARG A 77 -8.60 3.29 3.97
CA ARG A 77 -9.63 2.26 3.82
C ARG A 77 -10.50 2.32 5.08
N HIS A 78 -11.81 2.44 4.89
CA HIS A 78 -12.79 2.48 5.98
C HIS A 78 -12.81 1.17 6.76
N GLY A 79 -13.07 1.24 8.07
CA GLY A 79 -13.10 0.07 8.96
C GLY A 79 -11.73 -0.33 9.55
N PHE A 80 -10.63 0.26 9.09
CA PHE A 80 -9.28 -0.08 9.54
C PHE A 80 -8.67 1.05 10.35
N HIS A 81 -8.94 1.09 11.65
CA HIS A 81 -8.42 2.16 12.51
C HIS A 81 -6.98 1.88 12.93
N PRO A 82 -6.11 2.90 13.02
CA PRO A 82 -4.80 2.73 13.61
C PRO A 82 -4.94 2.25 15.05
N ARG A 83 -4.01 1.41 15.49
CA ARG A 83 -3.81 1.12 16.92
C ARG A 83 -3.41 2.45 17.54
N GLY A 84 -4.31 3.07 18.31
CA GLY A 84 -4.12 4.44 18.82
C GLY A 84 -2.71 4.66 19.37
N ALA A 85 -2.06 5.77 19.01
CA ALA A 85 -0.67 6.00 19.39
C ALA A 85 -0.57 6.31 20.88
N SER A 86 -0.23 5.30 21.69
CA SER A 86 0.13 5.50 23.10
C SER A 86 1.53 6.15 23.19
N PRO A 87 1.76 7.14 24.05
CA PRO A 87 3.05 7.84 24.15
C PRO A 87 4.23 6.93 24.50
N HIS A 88 3.97 5.77 25.10
CA HIS A 88 5.02 4.95 25.74
C HIS A 88 5.23 3.57 25.10
N ARG A 89 4.40 3.16 24.14
CA ARG A 89 4.43 1.78 23.65
C ARG A 89 4.57 1.63 22.13
N TRP A 90 3.92 2.48 21.34
CA TRP A 90 3.84 2.29 19.89
C TRP A 90 4.23 3.54 19.12
N SER A 91 4.92 3.31 18.00
CA SER A 91 5.40 4.39 17.14
C SER A 91 4.23 5.13 16.49
N ARG A 92 4.23 6.47 16.63
CA ARG A 92 3.33 7.34 15.86
C ARG A 92 3.54 7.22 14.35
N LEU A 93 4.75 6.82 13.92
CA LEU A 93 5.10 6.68 12.50
C LEU A 93 4.60 5.38 11.89
N ARG A 94 4.27 4.38 12.72
CA ARG A 94 3.77 3.07 12.27
C ARG A 94 2.49 2.73 13.03
N PRO A 95 1.39 3.45 12.77
CA PRO A 95 0.21 3.38 13.61
C PRO A 95 -0.66 2.15 13.32
N PHE A 96 -0.44 1.42 12.22
CA PHE A 96 -1.24 0.25 11.83
C PHE A 96 -0.54 -1.03 12.26
N HIS A 97 -1.29 -1.95 12.88
CA HIS A 97 -0.72 -3.17 13.43
C HIS A 97 -1.58 -4.38 13.09
N VAL A 98 -0.90 -5.46 12.70
CA VAL A 98 -1.54 -6.75 12.40
C VAL A 98 -0.79 -7.84 13.15
N ALA A 99 -1.53 -8.73 13.80
CA ALA A 99 -0.99 -9.87 14.51
C ALA A 99 -1.17 -11.15 13.70
N LEU A 100 -0.10 -11.94 13.57
CA LEU A 100 -0.16 -13.31 13.03
C LEU A 100 0.13 -14.32 14.13
N LYS A 101 -0.51 -15.50 14.08
CA LYS A 101 -0.26 -16.56 15.05
C LYS A 101 1.15 -17.13 14.85
N ASP A 102 1.90 -17.36 15.92
CA ASP A 102 3.29 -17.80 15.88
C ASP A 102 3.44 -19.14 15.13
N ASP A 103 2.53 -20.09 15.36
CA ASP A 103 2.55 -21.39 14.67
C ASP A 103 2.24 -21.28 13.17
N TYR A 104 1.36 -20.35 12.78
CA TYR A 104 1.08 -20.05 11.38
C TYR A 104 2.34 -19.49 10.68
N ILE A 105 3.03 -18.56 11.34
CA ILE A 105 4.27 -17.97 10.82
C ILE A 105 5.32 -19.06 10.64
N ARG A 106 5.57 -19.88 11.67
CA ARG A 106 6.58 -20.95 11.60
C ARG A 106 6.30 -21.96 10.49
N GLY A 107 5.04 -22.34 10.30
CA GLY A 107 4.66 -23.29 9.26
C GLY A 107 4.70 -22.72 7.83
N ARG A 108 4.69 -21.40 7.66
CA ARG A 108 4.60 -20.73 6.34
C ARG A 108 5.64 -19.63 6.13
N TRP A 109 6.70 -19.61 6.93
CA TRP A 109 7.64 -18.48 6.97
C TRP A 109 8.22 -18.14 5.58
N ASP A 110 8.73 -19.14 4.86
CA ASP A 110 9.31 -18.97 3.51
C ASP A 110 8.31 -18.34 2.54
N TRP A 111 7.04 -18.72 2.63
CA TRP A 111 5.99 -18.22 1.76
C TRP A 111 5.60 -16.78 2.11
N ILE A 112 5.42 -16.47 3.41
CA ILE A 112 5.11 -15.12 3.88
C ILE A 112 6.26 -14.17 3.50
N ASP A 113 7.50 -14.55 3.79
CA ASP A 113 8.70 -13.76 3.46
C ASP A 113 8.80 -13.49 1.95
N ALA A 114 8.60 -14.51 1.11
CA ALA A 114 8.63 -14.36 -0.34
C ALA A 114 7.53 -13.42 -0.86
N VAL A 115 6.29 -13.55 -0.36
CA VAL A 115 5.17 -12.67 -0.74
C VAL A 115 5.45 -11.24 -0.30
N CYS A 116 5.88 -11.01 0.94
CA CYS A 116 6.19 -9.69 1.46
C CYS A 116 7.30 -9.00 0.65
N LYS A 117 8.40 -9.69 0.37
CA LYS A 117 9.51 -9.18 -0.46
C LYS A 117 9.06 -8.84 -1.88
N MET A 118 8.26 -9.70 -2.52
CA MET A 118 7.78 -9.48 -3.89
C MET A 118 6.88 -8.23 -3.98
N ASN A 119 6.16 -7.91 -2.91
CA ASN A 119 5.24 -6.77 -2.85
C ASN A 119 5.81 -5.55 -2.13
N ARG A 120 7.05 -5.64 -1.63
CA ARG A 120 7.70 -4.61 -0.80
C ARG A 120 6.90 -4.25 0.45
N ILE A 121 6.20 -5.23 1.02
CA ILE A 121 5.51 -5.06 2.31
C ILE A 121 6.53 -5.28 3.43
N PRO A 122 6.65 -4.34 4.39
CA PRO A 122 7.45 -4.54 5.58
C PRO A 122 7.01 -5.81 6.32
N PHE A 123 7.94 -6.72 6.59
CA PHE A 123 7.69 -7.92 7.40
C PHE A 123 8.54 -7.89 8.66
N ASP A 124 8.62 -6.71 9.27
CA ASP A 124 9.38 -6.46 10.48
C ASP A 124 8.44 -6.62 11.68
N GLY A 125 8.69 -7.62 12.52
CA GLY A 125 7.99 -7.76 13.78
C GLY A 125 8.39 -6.64 14.74
N THR A 126 7.43 -6.14 15.51
CA THR A 126 7.69 -5.21 16.64
C THR A 126 8.49 -5.85 17.78
N GLY A 127 8.59 -7.18 17.78
CA GLY A 127 9.02 -7.98 18.93
C GLY A 127 7.91 -8.21 19.97
N GLU A 128 6.79 -7.49 19.88
CA GLU A 128 5.63 -7.68 20.77
C GLU A 128 4.95 -9.03 20.47
N ARG A 129 4.68 -9.77 21.55
CA ARG A 129 3.93 -11.02 21.53
C ARG A 129 2.71 -10.92 22.42
N ILE A 130 1.53 -11.22 21.86
CA ILE A 130 0.26 -11.25 22.60
C ILE A 130 -0.07 -12.71 22.93
N GLN A 131 -0.25 -13.01 24.21
CA GLN A 131 -0.68 -14.32 24.69
C GLN A 131 -2.20 -14.31 24.93
N ARG A 132 -2.98 -14.63 23.88
CA ARG A 132 -4.44 -14.74 23.93
C ARG A 132 -4.87 -15.82 22.93
N GLU A 133 -5.35 -16.95 23.45
CA GLU A 133 -5.73 -18.11 22.62
C GLU A 133 -4.60 -18.59 21.69
N GLY A 134 -3.37 -18.53 22.21
CA GLY A 134 -2.12 -18.79 21.50
C GLY A 134 -1.16 -17.61 21.56
N CYS A 135 0.02 -17.81 20.97
CA CYS A 135 1.05 -16.78 20.84
C CYS A 135 0.87 -16.05 19.50
N TRP A 136 0.75 -14.72 19.54
CA TRP A 136 0.59 -13.87 18.37
C TRP A 136 1.75 -12.90 18.25
N CYS A 137 2.40 -12.84 17.09
CA CYS A 137 3.47 -11.89 16.78
C CYS A 137 2.88 -10.65 16.10
N VAL A 138 3.20 -9.47 16.61
CA VAL A 138 2.65 -8.19 16.12
C VAL A 138 3.61 -7.53 15.12
N PHE A 139 3.08 -7.16 13.96
CA PHE A 139 3.77 -6.42 12.89
C PHE A 139 3.20 -5.01 12.79
N GLU A 140 4.07 -4.04 12.54
CA GLU A 140 3.73 -2.62 12.46
C GLU A 140 3.93 -2.05 11.05
N PHE A 141 3.06 -1.13 10.64
CA PHE A 141 3.06 -0.56 9.29
C PHE A 141 2.83 0.95 9.34
N ALA A 142 3.60 1.66 8.52
CA ALA A 142 3.40 3.09 8.28
C ALA A 142 2.23 3.35 7.34
N VAL A 143 2.04 2.46 6.35
CA VAL A 143 1.02 2.60 5.31
C VAL A 143 -0.14 1.63 5.59
N GLN A 144 -1.34 2.17 5.71
CA GLN A 144 -2.54 1.37 5.98
C GLN A 144 -2.80 0.30 4.91
N LEU A 145 -2.55 0.61 3.64
CA LEU A 145 -2.76 -0.33 2.54
C LEU A 145 -1.90 -1.59 2.69
N GLU A 146 -0.63 -1.43 3.10
CA GLU A 146 0.28 -2.57 3.32
C GLU A 146 -0.23 -3.44 4.47
N ALA A 147 -0.65 -2.83 5.57
CA ALA A 147 -1.24 -3.54 6.69
C ALA A 147 -2.51 -4.31 6.28
N ILE A 148 -3.38 -3.71 5.47
CA ILE A 148 -4.63 -4.36 5.02
C ILE A 148 -4.34 -5.52 4.09
N GLN A 149 -3.41 -5.36 3.15
CA GLN A 149 -3.02 -6.45 2.27
C GLN A 149 -2.35 -7.59 3.04
N PHE A 150 -1.51 -7.26 4.03
CA PHE A 150 -0.90 -8.22 4.92
C PHE A 150 -1.93 -8.98 5.76
N TRP A 151 -2.87 -8.26 6.38
CA TRP A 151 -3.97 -8.84 7.15
C TRP A 151 -4.85 -9.76 6.29
N ALA A 152 -5.28 -9.29 5.11
CA ALA A 152 -6.17 -10.01 4.22
C ALA A 152 -5.55 -11.30 3.66
N GLU A 153 -4.24 -11.29 3.41
CA GLU A 153 -3.54 -12.45 2.84
C GLU A 153 -3.14 -13.50 3.89
N PHE A 154 -2.83 -13.10 5.12
CA PHE A 154 -2.07 -13.94 6.06
C PHE A 154 -2.82 -14.38 7.33
N GLU A 155 -4.10 -14.74 7.25
CA GLU A 155 -4.91 -15.14 8.43
C GLU A 155 -4.78 -14.16 9.63
N GLY A 156 -4.54 -12.88 9.33
CA GLY A 156 -4.15 -11.89 10.33
C GLY A 156 -5.29 -11.47 11.24
N ARG A 157 -4.93 -10.83 12.36
CA ARG A 157 -5.86 -10.13 13.24
C ARG A 157 -5.47 -8.66 13.28
N TRP A 158 -6.40 -7.80 12.91
CA TRP A 158 -6.16 -6.37 12.99
C TRP A 158 -6.25 -5.92 14.46
N LEU A 159 -5.40 -4.98 14.87
CA LEU A 159 -5.35 -4.48 16.24
C LEU A 159 -5.94 -3.06 16.33
N VAL A 160 -6.90 -2.87 17.24
CA VAL A 160 -7.37 -1.55 17.69
C VAL A 160 -7.19 -1.47 19.19
N GLY A 161 -6.33 -0.55 19.65
CA GLY A 161 -5.90 -0.54 21.05
C GLY A 161 -5.21 -1.86 21.43
N GLU A 162 -5.83 -2.65 22.29
CA GLU A 162 -5.35 -4.00 22.65
C GLU A 162 -6.27 -5.12 22.15
N GLU A 163 -7.28 -4.80 21.34
CA GLU A 163 -8.30 -5.75 20.90
C GLU A 163 -8.04 -6.24 19.48
N PHE A 164 -8.33 -7.53 19.26
CA PHE A 164 -8.38 -8.09 17.92
C PHE A 164 -9.73 -7.79 17.28
N ILE A 165 -9.70 -7.25 16.08
CA ILE A 165 -10.91 -7.00 15.29
C ILE A 165 -10.82 -7.66 13.90
N PHE A 166 -12.00 -7.84 13.30
CA PHE A 166 -12.21 -8.47 12.00
C PHE A 166 -12.99 -7.53 11.09
N PRO A 167 -12.34 -6.47 10.60
CA PRO A 167 -13.00 -5.54 9.67
C PRO A 167 -13.34 -6.25 8.36
N ASP A 168 -14.34 -5.73 7.65
CA ASP A 168 -14.68 -6.23 6.32
C ASP A 168 -13.57 -5.90 5.31
N GLN A 169 -13.23 -6.87 4.46
CA GLN A 169 -12.25 -6.65 3.40
C GLN A 169 -12.81 -5.67 2.35
N PRO A 170 -12.07 -4.63 1.95
CA PRO A 170 -12.51 -3.71 0.91
C PRO A 170 -12.71 -4.43 -0.43
N ALA A 171 -13.84 -4.22 -1.10
CA ALA A 171 -14.18 -4.87 -2.37
C ALA A 171 -13.11 -4.70 -3.48
N ASN A 172 -12.44 -3.54 -3.51
CA ASN A 172 -11.41 -3.21 -4.49
C ASN A 172 -10.01 -3.21 -3.86
N LEU A 173 -9.68 -4.23 -3.05
CA LEU A 173 -8.32 -4.40 -2.53
C LEU A 173 -7.44 -5.05 -3.61
N PRO A 174 -6.35 -4.38 -4.06
CA PRO A 174 -5.43 -5.00 -5.01
C PRO A 174 -4.80 -6.26 -4.40
N PRO A 175 -4.83 -7.41 -5.10
CA PRO A 175 -4.25 -8.64 -4.58
C PRO A 175 -2.72 -8.54 -4.55
N LEU A 176 -2.12 -9.25 -3.59
CA LEU A 176 -0.67 -9.40 -3.54
C LEU A 176 -0.18 -10.31 -4.66
N LYS A 177 0.96 -9.93 -5.25
CA LYS A 177 1.71 -10.81 -6.16
C LYS A 177 2.22 -12.01 -5.38
N LYS A 178 2.00 -13.20 -5.90
CA LYS A 178 2.39 -14.45 -5.25
C LYS A 178 3.54 -15.10 -6.01
N PRO A 179 4.54 -15.69 -5.31
CA PRO A 179 5.59 -16.45 -5.97
C PRO A 179 4.96 -17.63 -6.72
N ASN A 180 5.36 -17.83 -7.97
CA ASN A 180 4.95 -18.99 -8.74
C ASN A 180 5.81 -20.18 -8.32
N TRP A 181 5.43 -20.85 -7.24
CA TRP A 181 6.06 -22.09 -6.82
C TRP A 181 5.53 -23.21 -7.70
N LYS A 182 6.05 -23.32 -8.93
CA LYS A 182 5.91 -24.58 -9.67
C LYS A 182 6.55 -25.64 -8.78
N SER A 183 5.72 -26.55 -8.27
CA SER A 183 6.11 -27.72 -7.49
C SER A 183 7.38 -28.32 -8.08
N LYS A 184 8.48 -28.32 -7.33
CA LYS A 184 9.64 -29.13 -7.70
C LYS A 184 9.15 -30.57 -7.82
N PRO A 185 9.47 -31.32 -8.90
CA PRO A 185 9.22 -32.74 -8.90
C PRO A 185 10.02 -33.36 -7.74
N GLY A 186 9.37 -34.24 -6.98
CA GLY A 186 9.94 -34.87 -5.80
C GLY A 186 11.30 -35.50 -6.11
N ARG A 187 12.25 -35.36 -5.18
CA ARG A 187 13.43 -36.21 -5.16
C ARG A 187 12.96 -37.60 -4.73
N GLY A 188 13.03 -38.56 -5.66
CA GLY A 188 13.14 -39.98 -5.32
C GLY A 188 14.57 -40.32 -4.89
#